data_AF-A0A4Q5YQJ3-F1
#
_entry.id   AF-A0A4Q5YQJ3-F1
#
_cell.length_a   1.000
_cell.length_b   1.000
_cell.length_c   1.000
_cell.angle_alpha   90.00
_cell.angle_beta   90.00
_cell.angle_gamma   90.00
#
_symmetry.space_group_name_H-M   'P 1'
#
loop_
_entity.id
_entity.type
_entity.pdbx_description
1 polymer ?
#
loop_
_entity_poly.entity_id
_entity_poly.type
_entity_poly.pdbx_seq_one_letter_code
_entity_poly.pdbx_strand_id
1 'polypeptide(L)' 'IEQIENSIDLRDFQPEPGKKYALVFGNEVFGVSDQALPYCEGALEIPQSGSKHSLNIAVSAGIVVWDIYSKIQANK' A
#
# COMPACT_ATOMS: atom_id res chain seq x y z
N ILE A 1 2.42 3.37 0.37
CA ILE A 1 1.37 2.81 1.23
C ILE A 1 1.13 3.84 2.28
N GLU A 2 0.01 4.54 2.16
CA GLU A 2 -0.35 5.69 2.99
C GLU A 2 -1.84 5.94 2.86
N GLN A 3 -2.48 6.48 3.91
CA GLN A 3 -3.89 6.87 3.88
C GLN A 3 -3.99 8.35 3.48
N ILE A 4 -4.42 8.62 2.23
CA ILE A 4 -4.61 9.98 1.70
C ILE A 4 -5.90 10.06 0.90
N GLU A 5 -6.42 11.26 0.64
CA GLU A 5 -7.73 11.45 -0.03
C GLU A 5 -7.87 10.69 -1.36
N ASN A 6 -6.77 10.47 -2.09
CA ASN A 6 -6.74 9.81 -3.39
C ASN A 6 -6.04 8.43 -3.38
N SER A 7 -5.90 7.77 -2.22
CA SER A 7 -5.38 6.40 -2.21
C SER A 7 -6.38 5.40 -2.78
N ILE A 8 -5.85 4.38 -3.46
CA ILE A 8 -6.61 3.25 -3.97
C ILE A 8 -6.76 2.25 -2.83
N ASP A 9 -7.98 1.77 -2.59
CA ASP A 9 -8.22 0.66 -1.66
C ASP A 9 -7.43 -0.56 -2.14
N LEU A 10 -6.63 -1.14 -1.25
CA LEU A 10 -5.79 -2.29 -1.56
C LEU A 10 -6.60 -3.43 -2.19
N ARG A 11 -7.85 -3.63 -1.77
CA ARG A 11 -8.72 -4.69 -2.31
C ARG A 11 -8.98 -4.50 -3.81
N ASP A 12 -9.14 -3.25 -4.24
CA ASP A 12 -9.48 -2.89 -5.62
C ASP A 12 -8.25 -2.78 -6.53
N PHE A 13 -7.05 -2.66 -5.95
CA PHE A 13 -5.81 -2.62 -6.72
C PHE A 13 -5.56 -3.94 -7.46
N GLN A 14 -5.31 -3.87 -8.77
CA GLN A 14 -4.98 -5.01 -9.63
C GLN A 14 -3.58 -4.84 -10.23
N PRO A 15 -2.60 -5.68 -9.85
CA PRO A 15 -1.28 -5.65 -10.45
C PRO A 15 -1.33 -5.99 -11.95
N GLU A 16 -0.68 -5.17 -12.77
CA GLU A 16 -0.56 -5.35 -14.21
C GLU A 16 0.44 -6.49 -14.53
N PRO A 17 0.09 -7.43 -15.43
CA PRO A 17 1.00 -8.51 -15.81
C PRO A 17 2.34 -7.97 -16.37
N GLY A 18 3.45 -8.47 -15.83
CA GLY A 18 4.80 -8.10 -16.25
C GLY A 18 5.30 -6.73 -15.76
N LYS A 19 4.46 -5.92 -15.10
CA LYS A 19 4.88 -4.65 -14.50
C LYS A 19 5.61 -4.87 -13.18
N LYS A 20 6.68 -4.11 -12.95
CA LYS A 20 7.43 -4.10 -11.70
C LYS A 20 6.89 -3.02 -10.78
N TYR A 21 6.72 -3.36 -9.51
CA TYR A 21 6.22 -2.44 -8.48
C TYR A 21 7.27 -2.24 -7.40
N ALA A 22 7.49 -0.98 -7.02
CA ALA A 22 8.25 -0.61 -5.84
C ALA A 22 7.26 -0.12 -4.77
N LEU A 23 7.26 -0.77 -3.61
CA LEU A 23 6.36 -0.43 -2.52
C LEU A 23 7.09 0.44 -1.51
N VAL A 24 6.59 1.65 -1.29
CA VAL A 24 7.12 2.60 -0.31
C VAL A 24 6.24 2.59 0.93
N PHE A 25 6.83 2.32 2.07
CA PHE A 25 6.16 2.27 3.37
C PHE A 25 6.63 3.45 4.24
N GLY A 26 5.69 4.07 4.94
CA GLY A 26 5.96 5.19 5.83
C GLY A 26 6.67 4.79 7.12
N ASN A 27 7.28 5.77 7.77
CA ASN A 27 7.78 5.62 9.13
C ASN A 27 6.61 5.45 10.13
N GLU A 28 6.82 4.73 11.23
CA GLU A 28 5.78 4.45 12.24
C GLU A 28 5.15 5.72 12.85
N VAL A 29 5.90 6.82 12.91
CA VAL A 29 5.45 8.06 13.53
C VAL A 29 4.96 9.06 12.48
N PHE A 30 5.70 9.19 11.38
CA PHE A 30 5.51 10.30 10.44
C PHE A 30 4.92 9.88 9.09
N GLY A 31 4.66 8.58 8.88
CA GLY A 31 4.20 8.10 7.57
C GLY A 31 5.26 8.26 6.48
N VAL A 32 4.82 8.27 5.23
CA VAL A 32 5.68 8.52 4.06
C VAL A 32 6.03 10.00 4.02
N SER A 33 7.32 10.32 3.80
CA SER A 33 7.77 11.71 3.78
C SER A 33 7.23 12.48 2.56
N ASP A 34 6.98 13.78 2.75
CA ASP A 34 6.60 14.71 1.68
C ASP A 34 7.64 14.77 0.54
N GLN A 35 8.89 14.39 0.82
CA GLN A 35 9.95 14.30 -0.19
C GLN A 35 9.85 13.02 -1.03
N ALA A 36 9.30 11.93 -0.50
CA ALA A 36 9.12 10.68 -1.22
C ALA A 36 7.84 10.66 -2.06
N LEU A 37 6.77 11.32 -1.58
CA LEU A 37 5.46 11.35 -2.26
C LEU A 37 5.51 11.76 -3.75
N PRO A 38 6.28 12.78 -4.18
CA PRO A 38 6.36 13.19 -5.58
C PRO A 38 6.94 12.13 -6.52
N TYR A 39 7.64 11.13 -5.99
CA TYR A 39 8.21 10.04 -6.77
C TYR A 39 7.29 8.81 -6.85
N CYS A 40 6.16 8.82 -6.15
CA CYS A 40 5.18 7.74 -6.18
C CYS A 40 4.15 7.97 -7.30
N GLU A 41 3.86 6.92 -8.08
CA GLU A 41 2.81 6.94 -9.11
C GLU A 41 1.38 6.93 -8.52
N GLY A 42 1.26 6.61 -7.22
CA GLY A 42 0.00 6.58 -6.50
C GLY A 42 0.18 6.08 -5.07
N ALA A 43 -0.92 6.03 -4.32
CA ALA A 43 -0.95 5.50 -2.96
C ALA A 43 -1.94 4.33 -2.89
N LEU A 44 -1.56 3.31 -2.11
CA LEU A 44 -2.44 2.21 -1.71
C LEU A 44 -2.72 2.35 -0.21
N GLU A 45 -3.97 2.12 0.18
CA GLU A 45 -4.38 2.06 1.58
C GLU A 45 -4.97 0.70 1.95
N ILE A 46 -4.69 0.26 3.18
CA ILE A 46 -5.36 -0.92 3.75
C ILE A 46 -6.66 -0.41 4.38
N PRO A 47 -7.84 -0.90 3.95
CA PRO A 47 -9.10 -0.51 4.56
C PRO A 47 -9.12 -0.93 6.03
N GLN A 48 -9.35 0.04 6.91
CA GLN A 48 -9.35 -0.13 8.36
C GLN A 48 -10.74 0.15 8.91
N SER A 49 -11.06 -0.49 10.03
CA SER A 49 -12.29 -0.24 10.79
C SER A 49 -11.94 -0.13 12.27
N GLY A 50 -12.57 0.79 12.98
CA GLY A 50 -12.31 1.07 14.39
C GLY A 50 -11.66 2.44 14.61
N SER A 51 -11.10 2.65 15.81
CA SER A 51 -10.61 3.96 16.27
C SER A 51 -9.11 4.17 16.09
N LYS A 52 -8.38 3.21 15.51
CA LYS A 52 -6.95 3.34 15.25
C LYS A 52 -6.72 4.09 13.94
N HIS A 53 -5.79 5.04 13.97
CA HIS A 53 -5.42 5.83 12.81
C HIS A 53 -4.57 5.04 11.80
N SER A 54 -3.81 4.04 12.26
CA SER A 54 -2.94 3.22 11.41
C SER A 54 -2.66 1.84 12.01
N LEU A 55 -2.23 0.94 11.14
CA LEU A 55 -1.67 -0.37 11.50
C LEU A 55 -0.15 -0.25 11.75
N ASN A 56 0.38 -1.21 12.51
CA ASN A 56 1.82 -1.38 12.66
C ASN A 56 2.50 -1.59 11.29
N ILE A 57 3.69 -1.00 11.08
CA ILE A 57 4.33 -0.99 9.76
C ILE A 57 4.67 -2.39 9.23
N ALA A 58 5.12 -3.31 10.09
CA ALA A 58 5.45 -4.67 9.69
C ALA A 58 4.18 -5.46 9.32
N VAL A 59 3.09 -5.23 10.04
CA VAL A 59 1.77 -5.82 9.72
C VAL A 59 1.27 -5.28 8.39
N SER A 60 1.34 -3.96 8.17
CA SER A 60 0.96 -3.32 6.91
C SER A 60 1.76 -3.88 5.73
N ALA A 61 3.08 -4.03 5.89
CA ALA A 61 3.94 -4.61 4.88
C ALA A 61 3.56 -6.05 4.55
N GLY A 62 3.31 -6.87 5.58
CA GLY A 62 2.85 -8.25 5.40
C GLY A 62 1.55 -8.36 4.61
N ILE A 63 0.55 -7.54 4.96
CA ILE A 63 -0.76 -7.52 4.27
C ILE A 63 -0.60 -7.13 2.80
N VAL A 64 0.09 -6.02 2.51
CA VAL A 64 0.22 -5.49 1.14
C VAL A 64 1.02 -6.44 0.25
N VAL A 65 2.14 -6.97 0.75
CA VAL A 65 2.97 -7.89 -0.02
C VAL A 65 2.22 -9.19 -0.33
N TRP A 66 1.49 -9.73 0.66
CA TRP A 66 0.69 -10.93 0.45
C TRP A 66 -0.43 -10.72 -0.57
N ASP A 67 -1.22 -9.65 -0.42
CA ASP A 67 -2.34 -9.34 -1.33
C ASP A 67 -1.86 -9.19 -2.79
N ILE A 68 -0.82 -8.40 -3.01
CA ILE A 68 -0.24 -8.19 -4.35
C ILE A 68 0.31 -9.50 -4.90
N TYR A 69 1.02 -10.30 -4.10
CA TYR A 69 1.53 -11.60 -4.52
C TYR A 69 0.39 -12.55 -4.94
N SER A 70 -0.65 -12.66 -4.13
CA SER A 70 -1.81 -13.50 -4.41
C SER A 70 -2.51 -13.11 -5.71
N LYS A 71 -2.71 -11.81 -5.95
CA LYS A 71 -3.31 -11.30 -7.20
C LYS A 71 -2.43 -11.57 -8.42
N ILE A 72 -1.10 -11.40 -8.29
CA ILE A 72 -0.16 -11.76 -9.35
C ILE A 72 -0.24 -13.25 -9.69
N GLN A 73 -0.37 -14.14 -8.70
CA GLN A 73 -0.51 -15.58 -8.98
C GLN A 73 -1.87 -15.94 -9.59
N ALA A 74 -2.95 -15.26 -9.20
CA ALA A 74 -4.28 -15.48 -9.77
C ALA A 74 -4.41 -14.98 -11.22
N ASN A 75 -3.60 -13.97 -11.61
CA ASN A 75 -3.59 -13.37 -12.95
C ASN A 75 -2.56 -14.00 -13.92
N LYS A 76 -1.92 -15.11 -13.53
CA LYS A 76 -1.08 -15.93 -14.43
C LYS A 76 -1.93 -16.94 -15.19
#